data_AF-A0A817IH99-F1
#
_entry.id   AF-A0A817IH99-F1
#
_cell.length_a   1.000
_cell.length_b   1.000
_cell.length_c   1.000
_cell.angle_alpha   90.00
_cell.angle_beta   90.00
_cell.angle_gamma   90.00
#
_symmetry.space_group_name_H-M   'P 1'
#
loop_
_entity.id
_entity.type
_entity.pdbx_description
1 polymer ?
#
loop_
_entity_poly.entity_id
_entity_poly.type
_entity_poly.pdbx_seq_one_letter_code
_entity_poly.pdbx_strand_id
1 'polypeptide(L)'
;MNWNHFRDILIDELSVEGLDGCTFNHLYAIVKPLFLSINNQISTDIYLRSYIWKILLSCSCIEFYELPEKLHATSSSNDLAIENLELNHRGYSSTYYQRKIISNKSDYLILDNIQNIDRIHLVVEQNVREFRIIQGRYDTKQLFSKYEYALLECICKTRSKGIPTSGNDGLSKIFNINILTSNHQILS
;
A
#
# COMPACT_ATOMS: atom_id res chain seq x y z
N MET A 1 -8.24 18.61 9.00
CA MET A 1 -8.16 17.31 8.30
C MET A 1 -9.11 16.35 8.98
N ASN A 2 -9.98 15.64 8.24
CA ASN A 2 -10.75 14.54 8.81
C ASN A 2 -9.78 13.37 9.02
N TRP A 3 -9.54 12.95 10.25
CA TRP A 3 -8.50 11.97 10.57
C TRP A 3 -8.74 10.60 9.93
N ASN A 4 -9.99 10.27 9.62
CA ASN A 4 -10.32 9.07 8.84
C ASN A 4 -9.74 9.16 7.42
N HIS A 5 -9.68 10.36 6.83
CA HIS A 5 -9.12 10.58 5.51
C HIS A 5 -7.61 10.35 5.47
N PHE A 6 -6.86 10.72 6.52
CA PHE A 6 -5.42 10.45 6.56
C PHE A 6 -5.11 8.97 6.71
N ARG A 7 -5.90 8.26 7.52
CA ARG A 7 -5.82 6.79 7.59
C ARG A 7 -6.08 6.17 6.21
N ASP A 8 -7.07 6.64 5.47
CA ASP A 8 -7.35 6.14 4.12
C ASP A 8 -6.17 6.36 3.16
N ILE A 9 -5.50 7.53 3.23
CA ILE A 9 -4.28 7.78 2.44
C ILE A 9 -3.18 6.76 2.78
N LEU A 10 -2.93 6.49 4.07
CA LEU A 10 -1.92 5.50 4.48
C LEU A 10 -2.24 4.10 3.95
N ILE A 11 -3.51 3.70 3.98
CA ILE A 11 -3.95 2.40 3.47
C ILE A 11 -3.84 2.35 1.95
N ASP A 12 -4.19 3.42 1.24
CA ASP A 12 -4.09 3.50 -0.21
C ASP A 12 -2.62 3.40 -0.67
N GLU A 13 -1.70 4.14 -0.03
CA GLU A 13 -0.27 4.10 -0.34
C GLU A 13 0.35 2.73 0.01
N LEU A 14 -0.04 2.10 1.11
CA LEU A 14 0.41 0.74 1.40
C LEU A 14 -0.19 -0.30 0.44
N SER A 15 -1.40 -0.07 -0.08
CA SER A 15 -2.07 -1.02 -0.96
C SER A 15 -1.37 -1.14 -2.31
N VAL A 16 -0.82 -0.03 -2.81
CA VAL A 16 -0.09 0.00 -4.09
C VAL A 16 1.31 -0.63 -4.02
N GLU A 17 1.87 -0.79 -2.82
CA GLU A 17 3.17 -1.44 -2.63
C GLU A 17 3.15 -2.94 -2.95
N GLY A 18 1.96 -3.53 -3.06
CA GLY A 18 1.80 -4.93 -3.46
C GLY A 18 2.00 -5.90 -2.30
N LEU A 19 2.29 -7.16 -2.63
CA LEU A 19 2.61 -8.19 -1.63
C LEU A 19 4.01 -8.01 -1.02
N ASP A 20 4.89 -7.23 -1.64
CA ASP A 20 6.20 -6.87 -1.07
C ASP A 20 6.05 -5.89 0.11
N GLY A 21 4.96 -5.11 0.15
CA GLY A 21 4.78 -4.03 1.13
C GLY A 21 5.92 -3.02 1.12
N CYS A 22 6.05 -2.28 2.22
CA CYS A 22 7.19 -1.39 2.40
C CYS A 22 7.56 -1.20 3.87
N THR A 23 8.75 -0.66 4.13
CA THR A 23 9.20 -0.31 5.48
C THR A 23 8.52 0.96 5.98
N PHE A 24 8.53 1.18 7.30
CA PHE A 24 8.00 2.42 7.88
C PHE A 24 8.68 3.67 7.31
N ASN A 25 10.00 3.65 7.13
CA ASN A 25 10.74 4.78 6.59
C ASN A 25 10.36 5.08 5.14
N HIS A 26 10.13 4.04 4.33
CA HIS A 26 9.67 4.19 2.97
C HIS A 26 8.28 4.86 2.92
N LEU A 27 7.32 4.32 3.68
CA LEU A 27 5.98 4.90 3.78
C LEU A 27 6.03 6.35 4.27
N TYR A 28 6.85 6.63 5.29
CA TYR A 28 7.03 7.97 5.83
C TYR A 28 7.52 8.98 4.78
N ALA A 29 8.48 8.56 3.95
CA ALA A 29 9.02 9.41 2.87
C ALA A 29 7.94 9.77 1.83
N ILE A 30 6.99 8.86 1.55
CA ILE A 30 5.86 9.09 0.64
C ILE A 30 4.83 10.04 1.25
N VAL A 31 4.42 9.81 2.51
CA VAL A 31 3.28 10.54 3.09
C VAL A 31 3.64 11.89 3.70
N LYS A 32 4.92 12.10 4.09
CA LYS A 32 5.36 13.36 4.69
C LYS A 32 5.11 14.56 3.76
N PRO A 33 5.49 14.54 2.46
CA PRO A 33 5.19 15.64 1.53
C PRO A 33 3.69 15.91 1.39
N LEU A 34 2.86 14.86 1.31
CA LEU A 34 1.40 14.98 1.23
C LEU A 34 0.85 15.70 2.47
N PHE A 35 1.33 15.32 3.65
CA PHE A 35 0.90 15.92 4.91
C PHE A 35 1.33 17.39 5.02
N LEU A 36 2.57 17.71 4.65
CA LEU A 36 3.10 19.08 4.66
C LEU A 36 2.35 20.00 3.69
N SER A 37 1.90 19.49 2.54
CA SER A 37 1.10 20.26 1.59
C SER A 37 -0.29 20.67 2.11
N ILE A 38 -0.82 19.89 3.06
CA ILE A 38 -2.16 20.08 3.64
C ILE A 38 -2.10 20.91 4.93
N ASN A 39 -0.99 20.82 5.68
CA ASN A 39 -0.89 21.42 7.00
C ASN A 39 0.48 22.07 7.24
N ASN A 40 0.58 23.36 6.89
CA ASN A 40 1.80 24.16 7.02
C ASN A 40 2.28 24.39 8.47
N GLN A 41 1.53 23.94 9.49
CA GLN A 41 1.76 24.30 10.89
C GLN A 41 2.34 23.17 11.78
N ILE A 42 2.52 21.95 11.28
CA ILE A 42 3.09 20.88 12.12
C ILE A 42 4.61 20.97 12.13
N SER A 43 5.06 21.77 13.10
CA SER A 43 6.41 21.78 13.63
C SER A 43 6.71 20.43 14.29
N THR A 44 7.85 19.83 13.93
CA THR A 44 8.54 18.64 14.48
C THR A 44 8.17 17.24 13.91
N ASP A 45 9.11 16.74 13.07
CA ASP A 45 9.19 15.42 12.41
C ASP A 45 8.84 14.24 13.34
N ILE A 46 9.27 14.31 14.61
CA ILE A 46 9.12 13.26 15.62
C ILE A 46 7.64 12.96 15.94
N TYR A 47 6.80 13.99 16.08
CA TYR A 47 5.39 13.78 16.39
C TYR A 47 4.64 13.19 15.20
N LEU A 48 5.00 13.56 13.97
CA LEU A 48 4.38 13.02 12.77
C LEU A 48 4.67 11.52 12.63
N ARG A 49 5.93 11.10 12.83
CA ARG A 49 6.30 9.68 12.82
C ARG A 49 5.53 8.88 13.87
N SER A 50 5.53 9.37 15.11
CA SER A 50 4.81 8.73 16.23
C SER A 50 3.31 8.62 15.96
N TYR A 51 2.74 9.65 15.33
CA TYR A 51 1.34 9.70 14.97
C TYR A 51 0.99 8.69 13.86
N ILE A 52 1.76 8.67 12.76
CA ILE A 52 1.59 7.69 11.68
C ILE A 52 1.68 6.27 12.24
N TRP A 53 2.70 6.01 13.08
CA TRP A 53 2.88 4.71 13.71
C TRP A 53 1.66 4.26 14.52
N LYS A 54 1.10 5.16 15.34
CA LYS A 54 -0.10 4.88 16.13
C LYS A 54 -1.30 4.53 15.25
N ILE A 55 -1.47 5.21 14.11
CA ILE A 55 -2.54 4.86 13.15
C ILE A 55 -2.31 3.46 12.60
N LEU A 56 -1.10 3.17 12.11
CA LEU A 56 -0.77 1.87 11.49
C LEU A 56 -1.03 0.71 12.45
N LEU A 57 -0.65 0.87 13.71
CA LEU A 57 -0.90 -0.13 14.76
C LEU A 57 -2.40 -0.34 15.05
N SER A 58 -3.20 0.72 14.94
CA SER A 58 -4.65 0.65 15.15
C SER A 58 -5.42 0.04 13.97
N CYS A 59 -4.78 -0.08 12.79
CA CYS A 59 -5.39 -0.69 11.62
C CYS A 59 -5.33 -2.21 11.73
N SER A 60 -6.50 -2.85 11.79
CA SER A 60 -6.59 -4.32 11.77
C SER A 60 -6.07 -4.89 10.45
N CYS A 61 -6.36 -4.21 9.34
CA CYS A 61 -6.01 -4.64 7.98
C CYS A 61 -4.54 -4.48 7.59
N ILE A 62 -3.67 -4.09 8.53
CA ILE A 62 -2.22 -3.97 8.30
C ILE A 62 -1.54 -5.12 9.02
N GLU A 63 -0.83 -5.91 8.23
CA GLU A 63 -0.02 -7.04 8.65
C GLU A 63 1.46 -6.63 8.67
N PHE A 64 2.21 -7.22 9.60
CA PHE A 64 3.63 -6.99 9.76
C PHE A 64 4.38 -8.25 9.39
N TYR A 65 5.37 -8.10 8.52
CA TYR A 65 6.19 -9.20 8.05
C TYR A 65 7.66 -8.88 8.31
N GLU A 66 8.42 -9.88 8.74
CA GLU A 66 9.87 -9.86 8.73
C GLU A 66 10.37 -10.57 7.46
N LEU A 67 11.15 -9.86 6.64
CA LEU A 67 11.88 -10.45 5.51
C LEU A 67 13.32 -10.77 5.94
N PRO A 68 13.97 -11.80 5.38
CA PRO A 68 15.38 -12.04 5.68
C PRO A 68 16.22 -10.84 5.20
N GLU A 69 17.36 -10.59 5.87
CA GLU A 69 18.38 -9.70 5.31
C GLU A 69 18.70 -10.14 3.88
N LYS A 70 18.89 -9.18 2.97
CA LYS A 70 19.24 -9.44 1.57
C LYS A 70 20.54 -10.25 1.52
N LEU A 71 20.44 -11.57 1.62
CA LEU A 71 21.50 -12.48 1.28
C LEU A 71 21.64 -12.41 -0.24
N HIS A 72 22.88 -12.16 -0.69
CA HIS A 72 23.26 -12.03 -2.08
C HIS A 72 22.44 -12.95 -2.99
N ALA A 73 21.77 -12.34 -3.97
CA ALA A 73 20.90 -12.96 -4.96
C ALA A 73 21.44 -14.32 -5.43
N THR A 74 21.00 -15.37 -4.77
CA THR A 74 21.28 -16.75 -5.14
C THR A 74 19.99 -17.50 -4.94
N SER A 75 19.26 -17.66 -6.05
CA SER A 75 18.36 -18.76 -6.39
C SER A 75 17.19 -18.22 -7.20
N SER A 76 17.30 -18.44 -8.50
CA SER A 76 16.25 -18.51 -9.50
C SER A 76 14.89 -18.96 -8.95
N SER A 77 13.93 -18.05 -8.91
CA SER A 77 12.52 -18.40 -9.09
C SER A 77 11.92 -17.35 -10.03
N ASN A 78 11.76 -17.73 -11.28
CA ASN A 78 11.25 -16.85 -12.35
C ASN A 78 9.72 -16.62 -12.26
N ASP A 79 9.04 -17.18 -11.24
CA ASP A 79 7.63 -16.95 -10.98
C ASP A 79 7.45 -15.91 -9.88
N LEU A 80 7.48 -14.64 -10.28
CA LEU A 80 7.29 -13.46 -9.43
C LEU A 80 5.81 -13.15 -9.14
N ALA A 81 4.90 -13.74 -9.94
CA ALA A 81 3.46 -13.63 -9.72
C ALA A 81 3.00 -14.76 -8.81
N ILE A 82 2.35 -14.38 -7.70
CA ILE A 82 1.96 -15.29 -6.63
C ILE A 82 0.45 -15.41 -6.62
N GLU A 83 -0.03 -16.65 -6.51
CA GLU A 83 -1.41 -16.97 -6.19
C GLU A 83 -1.42 -18.13 -5.19
N ASN A 84 -1.77 -17.83 -3.95
CA ASN A 84 -1.98 -18.82 -2.90
C ASN A 84 -3.47 -18.86 -2.57
N LEU A 85 -4.16 -19.89 -3.04
CA LEU A 85 -5.61 -20.05 -2.90
C LEU A 85 -6.03 -20.32 -1.45
N GLU A 86 -5.18 -20.97 -0.65
CA GLU A 86 -5.47 -21.28 0.75
C GLU A 86 -5.41 -20.03 1.64
N LEU A 87 -4.42 -19.17 1.40
CA LEU A 87 -4.22 -17.92 2.13
C LEU A 87 -4.88 -16.72 1.44
N ASN A 88 -5.54 -16.95 0.31
CA ASN A 88 -6.18 -15.93 -0.50
C ASN A 88 -5.22 -14.77 -0.84
N HIS A 89 -3.95 -15.05 -1.12
CA HIS A 89 -2.96 -14.03 -1.47
C HIS A 89 -2.68 -14.05 -2.97
N ARG A 90 -2.79 -12.89 -3.61
CA ARG A 90 -2.54 -12.72 -5.04
C ARG A 90 -1.78 -11.43 -5.28
N GLY A 91 -0.81 -11.46 -6.17
CA GLY A 91 -0.03 -10.25 -6.48
C GLY A 91 1.40 -10.52 -6.89
N TYR A 92 2.16 -9.44 -7.07
CA TYR A 92 3.59 -9.51 -7.34
C TYR A 92 4.38 -9.49 -6.02
N SER A 93 5.30 -10.44 -5.85
CA SER A 93 6.34 -10.34 -4.82
C SER A 93 7.57 -11.17 -5.15
N SER A 94 8.74 -10.62 -4.85
CA SER A 94 10.03 -11.29 -5.01
C SER A 94 10.49 -12.06 -3.76
N THR A 95 9.86 -11.81 -2.62
CA THR A 95 10.34 -12.28 -1.30
C THR A 95 9.25 -12.95 -0.46
N TYR A 96 8.05 -13.14 -1.00
CA TYR A 96 6.90 -13.67 -0.28
C TYR A 96 7.16 -14.99 0.45
N TYR A 97 7.86 -15.95 -0.15
CA TYR A 97 8.14 -17.25 0.48
C TYR A 97 9.09 -17.15 1.68
N GLN A 98 9.80 -16.02 1.80
CA GLN A 98 10.77 -15.78 2.85
C GLN A 98 10.17 -15.02 4.03
N ARG A 99 8.92 -14.54 3.90
CA ARG A 99 8.30 -13.69 4.90
C ARG A 99 7.89 -14.49 6.14
N LYS A 100 8.11 -13.88 7.30
CA LYS A 100 7.64 -14.38 8.59
C LYS A 100 6.60 -13.43 9.15
N ILE A 101 5.38 -13.92 9.39
CA ILE A 101 4.31 -13.14 10.01
C ILE A 101 4.74 -12.78 11.43
N ILE A 102 4.61 -11.50 11.76
CA ILE A 102 4.74 -10.99 13.12
C ILE A 102 3.34 -11.01 13.74
N SER A 103 3.02 -12.13 14.39
CA SER A 103 1.70 -12.37 15.00
C SER A 103 1.43 -11.47 16.20
N ASN A 104 2.49 -11.06 16.90
CA ASN A 104 2.38 -10.19 18.06
C ASN A 104 2.83 -8.77 17.72
N LYS A 105 1.85 -7.89 17.41
CA LYS A 105 2.10 -6.46 17.17
C LYS A 105 2.73 -5.78 18.38
N SER A 106 2.60 -6.35 19.59
CA SER A 106 3.04 -5.73 20.84
C SER A 106 4.55 -5.62 21.00
N ASP A 107 5.30 -6.62 20.52
CA ASP A 107 6.76 -6.70 20.75
C ASP A 107 7.53 -5.72 19.86
N TYR A 108 6.87 -5.23 18.80
CA TYR A 108 7.38 -4.25 17.86
C TYR A 108 6.79 -2.83 18.06
N LEU A 109 6.05 -2.59 19.16
CA LEU A 109 5.35 -1.32 19.42
C LEU A 109 6.26 -0.09 19.54
N ILE A 110 7.56 -0.29 19.71
CA ILE A 110 8.51 0.82 19.82
C ILE A 110 8.91 1.27 18.41
N LEU A 111 8.39 2.42 18.00
CA LEU A 111 8.73 3.09 16.73
C LEU A 111 10.26 3.16 16.53
N ASP A 112 11.02 3.39 17.60
CA ASP A 112 12.48 3.48 17.54
C ASP A 112 13.15 2.20 17.06
N ASN A 113 12.54 1.04 17.31
CA ASN A 113 13.06 -0.22 16.77
C ASN A 113 12.72 -0.33 15.28
N ILE A 114 11.48 -0.06 14.91
CA ILE A 114 11.01 -0.24 13.53
C ILE A 114 11.66 0.73 12.55
N GLN A 115 11.91 1.98 12.95
CA GLN A 115 12.57 2.94 12.07
C GLN A 115 14.04 2.62 11.78
N ASN A 116 14.65 1.71 12.56
CA ASN A 116 16.05 1.31 12.38
C ASN A 116 16.18 -0.10 11.79
N ILE A 117 15.06 -0.77 11.51
CA ILE A 117 15.03 -2.14 11.02
C ILE A 117 14.39 -2.18 9.63
N ASP A 118 15.22 -2.35 8.60
CA ASP A 118 14.78 -2.37 7.20
C ASP A 118 14.10 -3.68 6.76
N ARG A 119 14.09 -4.70 7.63
CA ARG A 119 13.46 -6.00 7.37
C ARG A 119 12.00 -6.09 7.78
N ILE A 120 11.46 -5.08 8.48
CA ILE A 120 10.05 -5.08 8.89
C ILE A 120 9.22 -4.34 7.85
N HIS A 121 8.37 -5.11 7.19
CA HIS A 121 7.50 -4.65 6.12
C HIS A 121 6.06 -4.61 6.59
N LEU A 122 5.38 -3.52 6.24
CA LEU A 122 3.95 -3.35 6.41
C LEU A 122 3.26 -3.75 5.11
N VAL A 123 2.28 -4.63 5.21
CA VAL A 123 1.49 -5.12 4.06
C VAL A 123 0.01 -5.01 4.43
N VAL A 124 -0.81 -4.54 3.50
CA VAL A 124 -2.26 -4.49 3.70
C VAL A 124 -2.88 -5.83 3.32
N GLU A 125 -3.89 -6.28 4.07
CA GLU A 125 -4.66 -7.50 3.80
C GLU A 125 -5.15 -7.54 2.34
N GLN A 126 -5.16 -8.74 1.74
CA GLN A 126 -5.45 -8.92 0.31
C GLN A 126 -6.75 -8.23 -0.14
N ASN A 127 -7.85 -8.51 0.55
CA ASN A 127 -9.18 -8.01 0.22
C ASN A 127 -9.21 -6.47 0.22
N VAL A 128 -8.52 -5.84 1.17
CA VAL A 128 -8.43 -4.39 1.25
C VAL A 128 -7.57 -3.86 0.11
N ARG A 129 -6.42 -4.47 -0.21
CA ARG A 129 -5.59 -4.04 -1.35
C ARG A 129 -6.34 -4.11 -2.66
N GLU A 130 -6.96 -5.25 -2.95
CA GLU A 130 -7.78 -5.45 -4.14
C GLU A 130 -8.85 -4.36 -4.22
N PHE A 131 -9.61 -4.17 -3.14
CA PHE A 131 -10.65 -3.14 -3.06
C PHE A 131 -10.09 -1.73 -3.34
N ARG A 132 -8.94 -1.36 -2.75
CA ARG A 132 -8.34 -0.03 -2.94
C ARG A 132 -7.82 0.19 -4.36
N ILE A 133 -7.13 -0.80 -4.94
CA ILE A 133 -6.55 -0.72 -6.29
C ILE A 133 -7.61 -0.43 -7.36
N ILE A 134 -8.76 -1.11 -7.27
CA ILE A 134 -9.88 -0.94 -8.22
C ILE A 134 -11.01 -0.04 -7.68
N GLN A 135 -10.80 0.59 -6.51
CA GLN A 135 -11.76 1.47 -5.85
C GLN A 135 -13.15 0.84 -5.64
N GLY A 136 -13.20 -0.46 -5.33
CA GLY A 136 -14.42 -1.20 -5.05
C GLY A 136 -15.38 -1.38 -6.22
N ARG A 137 -14.94 -1.10 -7.46
CA ARG A 137 -15.83 -1.08 -8.63
C ARG A 137 -16.13 -2.45 -9.22
N TYR A 138 -15.25 -3.42 -9.01
CA TYR A 138 -15.28 -4.70 -9.68
C TYR A 138 -14.85 -5.84 -8.76
N ASP A 139 -15.15 -7.08 -9.15
CA ASP A 139 -14.51 -8.25 -8.53
C ASP A 139 -13.21 -8.56 -9.29
N THR A 140 -12.06 -8.31 -8.65
CA THR A 140 -10.76 -8.51 -9.31
C THR A 140 -10.50 -9.97 -9.66
N LYS A 141 -11.14 -10.92 -8.98
CA LYS A 141 -10.95 -12.36 -9.21
C LYS A 141 -11.68 -12.85 -10.46
N GLN A 142 -12.78 -12.18 -10.81
CA GLN A 142 -13.53 -12.47 -12.03
C GLN A 142 -12.90 -11.83 -13.27
N LEU A 143 -12.27 -10.66 -13.10
CA LEU A 143 -11.77 -9.86 -14.21
C LEU A 143 -10.32 -10.18 -14.61
N PHE A 144 -9.48 -10.56 -13.65
CA PHE A 144 -8.04 -10.69 -13.88
C PHE A 144 -7.56 -12.08 -13.50
N SER A 145 -6.76 -12.69 -14.39
CA SER A 145 -5.89 -13.79 -14.02
C SER A 145 -4.83 -13.34 -13.02
N LYS A 146 -4.12 -14.29 -12.38
CA LYS A 146 -3.05 -13.97 -11.42
C LYS A 146 -1.94 -13.08 -12.01
N TYR A 147 -1.59 -13.30 -13.28
CA TYR A 147 -0.54 -12.53 -13.95
C TYR A 147 -1.01 -11.12 -14.30
N GLU A 148 -2.26 -10.98 -14.76
CA GLU A 148 -2.84 -9.67 -15.06
C GLU A 148 -3.04 -8.85 -13.80
N TYR A 149 -3.45 -9.48 -12.70
CA TYR A 149 -3.57 -8.81 -11.42
C TYR A 149 -2.19 -8.39 -10.86
N ALA A 150 -1.19 -9.27 -10.93
CA ALA A 150 0.18 -8.90 -10.55
C ALA A 150 0.72 -7.74 -11.41
N LEU A 151 0.39 -7.71 -12.70
CA LEU A 151 0.73 -6.60 -13.59
C LEU A 151 0.00 -5.31 -13.19
N LEU A 152 -1.29 -5.40 -12.85
CA LEU A 152 -2.08 -4.26 -12.35
C LEU A 152 -1.44 -3.67 -11.08
N GLU A 153 -1.01 -4.51 -10.14
CA GLU A 153 -0.28 -4.07 -8.95
C GLU A 153 1.03 -3.36 -9.30
N CYS A 154 1.85 -3.94 -10.19
CA CYS A 154 3.09 -3.30 -10.65
C CYS A 154 2.81 -1.93 -11.31
N ILE A 155 1.74 -1.83 -12.09
CA ILE A 155 1.30 -0.56 -12.68
C ILE A 155 0.88 0.41 -11.59
N CYS A 156 0.13 -0.02 -10.57
CA CYS A 156 -0.29 0.83 -9.46
C CYS A 156 0.88 1.29 -8.58
N LYS A 157 1.87 0.41 -8.35
CA LYS A 157 3.12 0.74 -7.65
C LYS A 157 3.90 1.84 -8.37
N THR A 158 4.00 1.70 -9.70
CA THR A 158 4.69 2.69 -10.55
C THR A 158 3.83 3.91 -10.85
N ARG A 159 2.52 3.84 -10.62
CA ARG A 159 1.57 4.87 -10.93
C ARG A 159 0.44 4.86 -9.95
N SER A 160 0.46 5.85 -9.08
CA SER A 160 -0.68 6.08 -8.28
C SER A 160 -1.61 6.97 -9.12
N LYS A 161 -2.67 6.38 -9.74
CA LYS A 161 -3.80 6.99 -10.49
C LYS A 161 -3.29 8.27 -11.11
N GLY A 162 -2.43 8.25 -12.10
CA GLY A 162 -2.24 9.38 -13.04
C GLY A 162 -0.95 9.35 -13.71
N ILE A 163 -0.04 9.23 -12.80
CA ILE A 163 1.15 10.00 -12.87
C ILE A 163 2.17 8.99 -12.40
N PRO A 164 3.31 8.93 -13.09
CA PRO A 164 4.46 8.22 -12.59
C PRO A 164 4.68 8.65 -11.13
N THR A 165 4.46 7.75 -10.18
CA THR A 165 4.74 8.04 -8.77
C THR A 165 6.21 7.85 -8.53
N SER A 166 6.98 8.94 -8.60
CA SER A 166 8.17 9.05 -7.78
C SER A 166 7.72 9.43 -6.36
N GLY A 167 7.06 8.52 -5.64
CA GLY A 167 6.63 8.68 -4.24
C GLY A 167 5.75 9.90 -3.87
N ASN A 168 5.39 10.80 -4.81
CA ASN A 168 4.77 12.11 -4.53
C ASN A 168 3.44 12.37 -5.25
N ASP A 169 2.98 11.48 -6.13
CA ASP A 169 1.83 11.74 -7.01
C ASP A 169 0.85 10.56 -7.04
N GLY A 170 0.28 10.29 -5.86
CA GLY A 170 -0.76 9.34 -5.49
C GLY A 170 -1.93 9.17 -6.49
N LEU A 171 -2.65 8.05 -6.35
CA LEU A 171 -3.75 7.50 -7.14
C LEU A 171 -4.90 8.48 -7.16
N SER A 172 -4.74 9.66 -7.78
CA SER A 172 -5.66 10.82 -7.89
C SER A 172 -6.00 11.39 -9.28
N LYS A 173 -5.07 11.30 -10.22
CA LYS A 173 -5.00 11.83 -11.60
C LYS A 173 -5.03 10.86 -12.86
N ILE A 174 -5.12 9.47 -12.86
CA ILE A 174 -5.02 8.52 -14.08
C ILE A 174 -6.39 8.09 -14.42
N PHE A 175 -7.11 7.66 -13.40
CA PHE A 175 -8.52 7.39 -13.53
C PHE A 175 -9.17 8.75 -13.46
N ASN A 176 -9.00 9.52 -14.54
CA ASN A 176 -9.88 10.61 -14.92
C ASN A 176 -11.25 9.96 -15.14
N ILE A 177 -11.92 9.67 -14.02
CA ILE A 177 -13.30 9.27 -13.98
C ILE A 177 -14.02 10.56 -14.30
N ASN A 178 -14.16 10.81 -15.60
CA ASN A 178 -15.17 11.71 -16.11
C ASN A 178 -16.47 11.30 -15.45
N ILE A 179 -16.92 12.10 -14.49
CA ILE A 179 -18.33 12.24 -14.22
C ILE A 179 -18.88 12.81 -15.53
N LEU A 180 -19.25 11.91 -16.45
CA LEU A 180 -20.24 12.19 -17.46
C LEU A 180 -21.50 12.54 -16.67
N THR A 181 -21.65 13.83 -16.35
CA THR A 181 -22.97 14.42 -16.20
C THR A 181 -23.65 14.18 -17.54
N SER A 182 -24.52 13.18 -17.53
CA SER A 182 -25.46 12.88 -18.58
C SER A 182 -26.19 14.18 -18.97
N ASN A 183 -25.86 14.66 -20.17
CA ASN A 183 -26.81 15.40 -20.98
C ASN A 183 -27.98 14.44 -21.27
N HIS A 184 -28.99 14.45 -20.41
CA HIS A 184 -30.35 14.17 -20.85
C HIS A 184 -31.08 15.50 -20.91
N GLN A 185 -30.99 16.12 -22.09
CA GLN A 185 -32.18 16.73 -22.67
C GLN A 185 -33.24 15.63 -22.72
N ILE A 186 -34.28 15.76 -21.92
CA ILE A 186 -35.59 15.21 -22.24
C ILE A 186 -36.52 16.40 -22.36
N LEU A 187 -37.11 16.46 -23.56
CA LEU A 187 -38.13 17.38 -24.02
C LEU A 187 -39.27 17.53 -23.02
N SER A 188 -39.62 18.78 -22.73
CA SER A 188 -40.99 19.31 -22.69
C SER A 188 -40.94 20.83 -22.68
#